data_AF-A0A0C9WBR9-F1
#
_entry.id   AF-A0A0C9WBR9-F1
#
_cell.length_a   1.000
_cell.length_b   1.000
_cell.length_c   1.000
_cell.angle_alpha   90.00
_cell.angle_beta   90.00
_cell.angle_gamma   90.00
#
_symmetry.space_group_name_H-M   'P 1'
#
loop_
_entity.id
_entity.type
_entity.pdbx_description
1 polymer ?
#
loop_
_entity_poly.entity_id
_entity_poly.type
_entity_poly.pdbx_seq_one_letter_code
_entity_poly.pdbx_strand_id
1 'polypeptide(L)'
;IVKTVVYRKSLSPKQRKQVEELVARFANIFAGSLAEVLPVPGTSNKLNIPDDITFNIRVHQRALTPPQLKFLNAHIDEMVKAGIIKQASPDCVK
;
A
#
# COMPACT_ATOMS: atom_id res chain seq x y z
N ILE A 1 14.52 -7.78 2.48
CA ILE A 1 15.37 -6.59 2.30
C ILE A 1 14.72 -5.76 1.21
N VAL A 2 14.48 -4.48 1.48
CA VAL A 2 13.85 -3.52 0.57
C VAL A 2 14.65 -3.48 -0.74
N LYS A 3 14.02 -3.80 -1.87
CA LYS A 3 14.69 -3.97 -3.17
C LYS A 3 15.13 -2.64 -3.78
N THR A 4 14.51 -1.56 -3.34
CA THR A 4 14.72 -0.21 -3.87
C THR A 4 15.98 0.47 -3.31
N VAL A 5 16.57 -0.06 -2.23
CA VAL A 5 17.76 0.54 -1.59
C VAL A 5 19.04 0.09 -2.29
N VAL A 6 19.81 1.06 -2.80
CA VAL A 6 21.11 0.82 -3.44
C VAL A 6 22.24 1.12 -2.46
N TYR A 7 23.04 0.10 -2.14
CA TYR A 7 24.20 0.22 -1.25
C TYR A 7 25.47 0.53 -2.05
N ARG A 8 26.22 1.57 -1.67
CA ARG A 8 27.50 1.90 -2.31
C ARG A 8 28.58 0.85 -1.99
N LYS A 9 29.46 0.59 -2.98
CA LYS A 9 30.58 -0.35 -2.85
C LYS A 9 31.69 0.10 -1.89
N SER A 10 31.72 1.38 -1.50
CA SER A 10 32.72 1.94 -0.58
C SER A 10 32.50 1.56 0.88
N LEU A 11 31.40 0.89 1.21
CA LEU A 11 31.13 0.41 2.56
C LEU A 11 32.00 -0.79 2.89
N SER A 12 32.67 -0.76 4.04
CA SER A 12 33.30 -1.96 4.58
C SER A 12 32.24 -3.04 4.87
N PRO A 13 32.62 -4.33 4.94
CA PRO A 13 31.67 -5.41 5.24
C PRO A 13 30.87 -5.18 6.53
N LYS A 14 31.52 -4.62 7.57
CA LYS A 14 30.88 -4.30 8.85
C LYS A 14 29.84 -3.20 8.70
N GLN A 15 30.18 -2.10 8.01
CA GLN A 15 29.25 -1.00 7.78
C GLN A 15 28.08 -1.43 6.90
N ARG A 16 28.35 -2.23 5.86
CA ARG A 16 27.30 -2.75 4.99
C ARG A 16 26.27 -3.56 5.77
N LYS A 17 26.73 -4.46 6.64
CA LYS A 17 25.85 -5.25 7.51
C LYS A 17 24.99 -4.37 8.41
N GLN A 18 25.57 -3.33 9.02
CA GLN A 18 24.83 -2.38 9.87
C GLN A 18 23.73 -1.65 9.10
N VAL A 19 24.00 -1.23 7.85
CA VAL A 19 23.00 -0.54 7.02
C VAL A 19 21.91 -1.51 6.58
N GLU A 20 22.26 -2.74 6.19
CA GLU A 20 21.27 -3.77 5.82
C GLU A 20 20.34 -4.12 6.99
N GLU A 21 20.88 -4.22 8.22
CA GLU A 21 20.09 -4.41 9.45
C GLU A 21 19.16 -3.22 9.74
N LEU A 22 19.63 -1.99 9.54
CA LEU A 22 18.82 -0.78 9.72
C LEU A 22 17.68 -0.71 8.71
N VAL A 23 17.96 -0.97 7.44
CA VAL A 23 16.96 -0.98 6.36
C VAL A 23 15.95 -2.10 6.59
N ALA A 24 16.39 -3.27 7.08
CA ALA A 24 15.47 -4.35 7.44
C ALA A 24 14.57 -3.96 8.62
N ARG A 25 15.12 -3.31 9.65
CA ARG A 25 14.37 -2.86 10.83
C ARG A 25 13.32 -1.81 10.49
N PHE A 26 13.62 -0.92 9.56
CA PHE A 26 12.75 0.17 9.14
C PHE A 26 12.26 -0.01 7.69
N ALA A 27 11.98 -1.25 7.30
CA ALA A 27 11.64 -1.59 5.92
C ALA A 27 10.44 -0.79 5.39
N ASN A 28 9.48 -0.44 6.26
CA ASN A 28 8.34 0.41 5.94
C ASN A 28 8.70 1.86 5.59
N ILE A 29 9.80 2.40 6.12
CA ILE A 29 10.29 3.75 5.80
C ILE A 29 11.01 3.76 4.45
N PHE A 30 11.75 2.70 4.16
CA PHE A 30 12.52 2.56 2.92
C PHE A 30 11.73 1.93 1.77
N ALA A 31 10.54 1.39 2.05
CA ALA A 31 9.65 0.77 1.07
C ALA A 31 9.42 1.73 -0.10
N GLY A 32 9.92 1.34 -1.27
CA GLY A 32 9.79 2.12 -2.50
C GLY A 32 8.58 1.70 -3.33
N SER A 33 7.86 0.67 -2.88
CA SER A 33 6.68 0.13 -3.54
C SER A 33 5.63 -0.27 -2.52
N LEU A 34 4.38 -0.30 -2.96
CA LEU A 34 3.24 -0.65 -2.12
C LEU A 34 3.33 -2.10 -1.61
N ALA A 35 3.97 -2.99 -2.38
CA ALA A 35 4.22 -4.38 -1.99
C ALA A 35 5.23 -4.55 -0.84
N GLU A 36 6.00 -3.52 -0.52
CA GLU A 36 6.98 -3.53 0.58
C GLU A 36 6.40 -2.96 1.89
N VAL A 37 5.18 -2.43 1.87
CA VAL A 37 4.47 -1.95 3.05
C VAL A 37 3.86 -3.14 3.79
N LEU A 38 4.38 -3.44 4.98
CA LEU A 38 3.83 -4.49 5.83
C LEU A 38 2.65 -3.94 6.64
N PRO A 39 1.48 -4.61 6.64
CA PRO A 39 0.41 -4.27 7.56
C PRO A 39 0.89 -4.52 8.99
N VAL A 40 0.52 -3.64 9.93
CA VAL A 40 0.82 -3.85 11.35
C VAL A 40 -0.01 -5.04 11.85
N PRO A 41 0.62 -6.13 12.34
CA PRO A 41 -0.11 -7.31 12.78
C PRO A 41 -1.04 -6.97 13.95
N GLY A 42 -2.29 -7.43 13.89
CA GLY A 42 -3.25 -7.32 15.00
C GLY A 42 -3.95 -5.97 15.13
N THR A 43 -3.63 -4.97 14.30
CA THR A 43 -4.38 -3.71 14.30
C THR A 43 -5.56 -3.79 13.34
N SER A 44 -6.77 -3.73 13.89
CA SER A 44 -7.98 -3.42 13.11
C SER A 44 -8.44 -2.01 13.45
N ASN A 45 -8.71 -1.20 12.43
CA ASN A 45 -9.30 0.11 12.64
C ASN A 45 -10.82 -0.08 12.74
N LYS A 46 -11.38 0.10 13.94
CA LYS A 46 -12.83 0.12 14.11
C LYS A 46 -13.32 1.54 13.83
N LEU A 47 -14.10 1.68 12.75
CA LEU A 47 -14.84 2.91 12.51
C LEU A 47 -15.98 2.97 13.53
N ASN A 48 -15.92 3.94 14.45
CA ASN A 48 -16.98 4.19 15.43
C ASN A 48 -18.12 4.96 14.76
N ILE A 49 -18.89 4.27 13.93
CA ILE A 49 -20.04 4.81 13.24
C ILE A 49 -21.26 4.63 14.16
N PRO A 50 -21.94 5.72 14.56
CA PRO A 50 -23.22 5.65 15.27
C PRO A 50 -24.32 4.98 14.42
N ASP A 51 -25.20 4.21 15.06
CA ASP A 51 -26.25 3.43 14.38
C ASP A 51 -27.31 4.30 13.68
N ASP A 52 -27.43 5.58 14.04
CA ASP A 52 -28.40 6.53 13.50
C ASP A 52 -27.91 7.27 12.24
N ILE A 53 -26.68 7.01 11.79
CA ILE A 53 -26.13 7.67 10.61
C ILE A 53 -26.48 6.92 9.33
N THR A 54 -27.16 7.61 8.42
CA THR A 54 -27.34 7.17 7.04
C THR A 54 -26.27 7.82 6.16
N PHE A 55 -25.47 7.02 5.46
CA PHE A 55 -24.51 7.52 4.47
C PHE A 55 -25.15 7.62 3.10
N ASN A 56 -24.74 8.62 2.32
CA ASN A 56 -25.01 8.60 0.89
C ASN A 56 -24.11 7.55 0.22
N ILE A 57 -24.70 6.41 -0.09
CA ILE A 57 -24.09 5.28 -0.78
C ILE A 57 -24.04 5.44 -2.31
N ARG A 58 -24.73 6.45 -2.88
CA ARG A 58 -24.73 6.69 -4.32
C ARG A 58 -23.46 7.43 -4.72
N VAL A 59 -22.50 6.69 -5.26
CA VAL A 59 -21.27 7.25 -5.80
C VAL A 59 -21.38 7.37 -7.32
N HIS A 60 -21.28 8.59 -7.84
CA HIS A 60 -21.07 8.82 -9.26
C HIS A 60 -19.57 8.81 -9.54
N GLN A 61 -19.09 7.78 -10.23
CA GLN A 61 -17.68 7.73 -10.61
C GLN A 61 -17.38 8.81 -11.64
N ARG A 62 -16.40 9.66 -11.34
CA ARG A 62 -15.94 10.69 -12.27
C ARG A 62 -15.39 10.03 -13.54
N ALA A 63 -15.87 10.47 -14.70
CA ALA A 63 -15.31 10.03 -15.98
C ALA A 63 -13.82 10.42 -16.07
N LEU A 64 -12.98 9.46 -16.44
CA LEU A 64 -11.54 9.65 -16.61
C LEU A 64 -11.19 9.67 -18.10
N THR A 65 -10.18 10.46 -18.46
CA THR A 65 -9.61 10.40 -19.81
C THR A 65 -8.85 9.08 -20.00
N PRO A 66 -8.64 8.59 -21.24
CA PRO A 66 -7.94 7.33 -21.47
C PRO A 66 -6.53 7.25 -20.82
N PRO A 67 -5.69 8.31 -20.83
CA PRO A 67 -4.41 8.29 -20.11
C PRO A 67 -4.56 8.17 -18.59
N GLN A 68 -5.55 8.86 -18.00
CA GLN A 68 -5.83 8.79 -16.57
C GLN A 68 -6.30 7.39 -16.16
N LEU A 69 -7.17 6.78 -16.97
CA LEU A 69 -7.65 5.43 -16.73
C LEU A 69 -6.51 4.41 -16.78
N LYS A 70 -5.61 4.51 -17.77
CA LYS A 70 -4.45 3.63 -17.89
C LYS A 70 -3.53 3.74 -16.67
N PHE A 71 -3.25 4.98 -16.24
CA PHE A 71 -2.44 5.23 -15.05
C PHE A 71 -3.09 4.66 -13.78
N LEU A 72 -4.39 4.92 -13.59
CA LEU A 72 -5.12 4.45 -12.42
C LEU A 72 -5.18 2.92 -12.36
N ASN A 73 -5.51 2.26 -13.48
CA ASN A 73 -5.61 0.81 -13.53
C ASN A 73 -4.27 0.13 -13.20
N ALA A 74 -3.14 0.68 -13.66
CA ALA A 74 -1.82 0.15 -13.32
C ALA A 74 -1.55 0.16 -11.81
N HIS A 75 -1.96 1.22 -11.11
CA HIS A 75 -1.83 1.28 -9.65
C HIS A 75 -2.83 0.40 -8.91
N ILE A 76 -4.06 0.26 -9.42
CA ILE A 76 -5.05 -0.68 -8.88
C ILE A 76 -4.49 -2.10 -8.95
N ASP A 77 -3.93 -2.49 -10.10
CA ASP A 77 -3.32 -3.82 -10.27
C ASP A 77 -2.14 -4.05 -9.31
N GLU A 78 -1.30 -3.04 -9.10
CA GLU A 78 -0.22 -3.08 -8.11
C GLU A 78 -0.77 -3.30 -6.69
N MET A 79 -1.81 -2.55 -6.29
CA MET A 79 -2.44 -2.66 -4.98
C MET A 79 -3.14 -4.01 -4.76
N VAL A 80 -3.82 -4.54 -5.79
CA VAL A 80 -4.42 -5.88 -5.74
C VAL A 80 -3.34 -6.95 -5.58
N LYS A 81 -2.25 -6.86 -6.36
CA LYS A 81 -1.12 -7.78 -6.27
C LYS A 81 -0.41 -7.71 -4.91
N ALA A 82 -0.34 -6.52 -4.31
CA ALA A 82 0.19 -6.31 -2.96
C ALA A 82 -0.78 -6.75 -1.85
N GLY A 83 -2.03 -7.12 -2.18
CA GLY A 83 -3.05 -7.50 -1.20
C GLY A 83 -3.62 -6.35 -0.38
N ILE A 84 -3.41 -5.09 -0.83
CA ILE A 84 -3.87 -3.88 -0.13
C ILE A 84 -5.37 -3.68 -0.35
N ILE A 85 -5.84 -3.94 -1.57
CA ILE A 85 -7.26 -3.86 -1.94
C ILE A 85 -7.74 -5.18 -2.52
N LYS A 86 -9.05 -5.41 -2.44
CA LYS A 86 -9.72 -6.56 -3.04
C LYS A 86 -10.99 -6.10 -3.76
N GLN A 87 -11.43 -6.89 -4.73
CA GLN A 87 -12.75 -6.66 -5.32
C GLN A 87 -13.84 -6.85 -4.25
N ALA A 88 -14.76 -5.89 -4.18
CA ALA A 88 -15.98 -6.00 -3.40
C ALA A 88 -17.10 -6.51 -4.30
N SER A 89 -17.89 -7.49 -3.82
CA SER A 89 -19.11 -7.87 -4.53
C SER A 89 -20.06 -6.65 -4.58
N PRO A 90 -20.81 -6.45 -5.66
CA PRO A 90 -21.91 -5.48 -5.68
C PRO A 90 -22.87 -5.66 -4.50
N ASP A 91 -23.06 -6.88 -4.01
CA ASP A 91 -23.90 -7.17 -2.84
C ASP A 91 -23.36 -6.58 -1.52
N CYS A 92 -22.07 -6.28 -1.47
CA CYS A 92 -21.41 -5.62 -0.33
C CYS A 92 -21.53 -4.09 -0.39
N VAL A 93 -22.02 -3.53 -1.49
CA VAL A 93 -22.23 -2.10 -1.70
C VAL A 93 -23.74 -1.88 -1.82
N LYS A 94 -24.42 -1.87 -0.69
CA LYS A 94 -25.86 -1.63 -0.59
C LYS A 94 -26.17 -0.35 0.14
#